data_AF-A0A524B2E5-F1
#
_entry.id   AF-A0A524B2E5-F1
#
_cell.length_a   1.000
_cell.length_b   1.000
_cell.length_c   1.000
_cell.angle_alpha   90.00
_cell.angle_beta   90.00
_cell.angle_gamma   90.00
#
_symmetry.space_group_name_H-M   'P 1'
#
loop_
_entity.id
_entity.type
_entity.pdbx_description
1 polymer ?
#
loop_
_entity_poly.entity_id
_entity_poly.type
_entity_poly.pdbx_seq_one_letter_code
_entity_poly.pdbx_strand_id
1 'polypeptide(L)'
;MPGSHLAETRAVLQDEPPLVIRSAGTLLDDRAVIFPTLKVDATDRPDVAVLPEIVALQGVGDLSTAADVALLADGRRVVRLRVSMTEPAEISWTVVLHLPAYTDLLRLAADTGCLVFAFTVDGDDGSERGWLGVDVDPDALRSVVEFGA
;
A
#
# COMPACT_ATOMS: atom_id res chain seq x y z
N MET A 1 16.36 -43.53 7.35
CA MET A 1 15.76 -42.65 8.38
C MET A 1 16.77 -42.52 9.51
N PRO A 2 17.12 -41.32 10.00
CA PRO A 2 16.26 -40.16 10.33
C PRO A 2 16.64 -38.92 9.49
N GLY A 3 15.97 -37.76 9.52
CA GLY A 3 14.85 -37.25 10.30
C GLY A 3 14.71 -35.76 9.96
N SER A 4 13.46 -35.31 9.77
CA SER A 4 13.05 -33.97 9.35
C SER A 4 13.31 -32.87 10.41
N HIS A 5 13.73 -31.67 9.99
CA HIS A 5 13.32 -30.37 10.55
C HIS A 5 13.90 -29.24 9.66
N LEU A 6 13.09 -28.56 8.83
CA LEU A 6 12.44 -27.29 9.16
C LEU A 6 13.43 -26.20 9.65
N ALA A 7 13.99 -25.46 8.68
CA ALA A 7 14.56 -24.11 8.78
C ALA A 7 15.17 -23.81 7.40
N GLU A 8 14.84 -22.78 6.62
CA GLU A 8 14.03 -21.59 6.78
C GLU A 8 13.47 -21.30 5.38
N THR A 9 12.16 -21.46 5.16
CA THR A 9 11.51 -20.73 4.07
C THR A 9 11.28 -19.30 4.56
N ARG A 10 12.37 -18.55 4.75
CA ARG A 10 12.29 -17.10 4.55
C ARG A 10 12.16 -16.97 3.05
N ALA A 11 10.93 -16.87 2.57
CA ALA A 11 10.70 -16.27 1.27
C ALA A 11 11.43 -14.93 1.32
N VAL A 12 12.61 -14.88 0.70
CA VAL A 12 13.24 -13.63 0.35
C VAL A 12 12.35 -13.11 -0.77
N LEU A 13 11.24 -12.48 -0.37
CA LEU A 13 10.49 -11.56 -1.20
C LEU A 13 11.58 -10.64 -1.76
N GLN A 14 11.79 -10.67 -3.07
CA GLN A 14 12.61 -9.66 -3.70
C GLN A 14 11.88 -8.34 -3.40
N ASP A 15 12.37 -7.61 -2.40
CA ASP A 15 11.81 -6.33 -1.97
C ASP A 15 12.19 -5.34 -3.07
N GLU A 16 11.33 -5.24 -4.08
CA GLU A 16 11.37 -4.07 -4.95
C GLU A 16 11.29 -2.82 -4.07
N PRO A 17 12.05 -1.77 -4.41
CA PRO A 17 12.07 -0.56 -3.60
C PRO A 17 10.63 -0.04 -3.42
N PRO A 18 10.25 0.40 -2.21
CA PRO A 18 8.91 0.90 -1.98
C PRO A 18 8.66 2.14 -2.84
N LEU A 19 7.43 2.29 -3.31
CA LEU A 19 7.02 3.47 -4.05
C LEU A 19 7.12 4.70 -3.15
N VAL A 20 7.61 5.80 -3.73
CA VAL A 20 7.76 7.06 -3.00
C VAL A 20 6.39 7.73 -2.87
N ILE A 21 5.97 8.01 -1.65
CA ILE A 21 4.77 8.81 -1.39
C ILE A 21 5.11 10.28 -1.67
N ARG A 22 4.41 10.88 -2.64
CA ARG A 22 4.56 12.28 -3.04
C ARG A 22 3.65 13.19 -2.23
N SER A 23 2.42 12.77 -1.99
CA SER A 23 1.49 13.47 -1.13
C SER A 23 0.44 12.53 -0.56
N ALA A 24 -0.20 13.00 0.50
CA ALA A 24 -1.34 12.35 1.13
C ALA A 24 -2.49 13.34 1.27
N GLY A 25 -3.70 12.84 1.20
CA GLY A 25 -4.90 13.66 1.32
C GLY A 25 -6.15 12.84 1.58
N THR A 26 -7.27 13.38 1.16
CA THR A 26 -8.56 12.70 1.20
C THR A 26 -9.32 12.93 -0.10
N LEU A 27 -10.14 11.96 -0.48
CA LEU A 27 -11.12 12.06 -1.55
C LEU A 27 -12.52 12.01 -0.92
N LEU A 28 -13.43 12.84 -1.44
CA LEU A 28 -14.84 12.82 -1.09
C LEU A 28 -15.61 12.18 -2.25
N ASP A 29 -16.33 11.10 -2.00
CA ASP A 29 -17.17 10.47 -3.02
C ASP A 29 -18.53 11.17 -3.18
N ASP A 30 -19.36 10.66 -4.10
CA ASP A 30 -20.71 11.19 -4.36
C ASP A 30 -21.71 10.97 -3.22
N ARG A 31 -21.37 10.09 -2.26
CA ARG A 31 -22.13 9.80 -1.04
C ARG A 31 -21.63 10.56 0.17
N ALA A 32 -20.71 11.50 -0.03
CA ALA A 32 -20.03 12.26 1.02
C ALA A 32 -19.22 11.40 2.00
N VAL A 33 -18.76 10.22 1.56
CA VAL A 33 -17.80 9.40 2.28
C VAL A 33 -16.39 9.92 1.98
N ILE A 34 -15.60 10.09 3.04
CA ILE A 34 -14.22 10.55 2.95
C ILE A 34 -13.31 9.33 2.93
N PHE A 35 -12.49 9.18 1.90
CA PHE A 35 -11.47 8.15 1.78
C PHE A 35 -10.07 8.75 1.90
N PRO A 36 -9.13 8.11 2.61
CA PRO A 36 -7.73 8.54 2.62
C PRO A 36 -7.07 8.24 1.28
N THR A 37 -6.20 9.14 0.83
CA THR A 37 -5.54 9.04 -0.47
C THR A 37 -4.03 9.15 -0.34
N LEU A 38 -3.32 8.35 -1.12
CA LEU A 38 -1.86 8.45 -1.32
C LEU A 38 -1.56 8.68 -2.79
N LYS A 39 -0.81 9.73 -3.09
CA LYS A 39 -0.20 9.93 -4.40
C LYS A 39 1.19 9.33 -4.36
N VAL A 40 1.45 8.34 -5.21
CA VAL A 40 2.69 7.56 -5.22
C VAL A 40 3.39 7.65 -6.56
N ASP A 41 4.72 7.73 -6.51
CA ASP A 41 5.56 7.73 -7.70
C ASP A 41 5.79 6.31 -8.20
N ALA A 42 5.29 6.05 -9.41
CA ALA A 42 5.45 4.79 -10.13
C ALA A 42 6.26 4.98 -11.43
N THR A 43 7.08 6.03 -11.52
CA THR A 43 7.91 6.31 -12.71
C THR A 43 8.81 5.12 -13.06
N ASP A 44 9.45 4.50 -12.06
CA ASP A 44 10.30 3.32 -12.23
C ASP A 44 9.51 1.99 -12.22
N ARG A 45 8.18 2.07 -12.12
CA ARG A 45 7.24 0.94 -11.98
C ARG A 45 6.05 1.09 -12.94
N PRO A 46 6.30 1.08 -14.26
CA PRO A 46 5.25 1.23 -15.27
C PRO A 46 4.20 0.11 -15.21
N ASP A 47 4.59 -1.06 -14.72
CA ASP A 47 3.72 -2.20 -14.41
C ASP A 47 2.67 -1.86 -13.34
N VAL A 48 3.05 -1.08 -12.31
CA VAL A 48 2.12 -0.62 -11.27
C VAL A 48 1.31 0.58 -11.77
N ALA A 49 1.94 1.49 -12.52
CA ALA A 49 1.30 2.72 -12.99
C ALA A 49 0.08 2.47 -13.90
N VAL A 50 0.06 1.34 -14.62
CA VAL A 50 -1.06 0.97 -15.52
C VAL A 50 -2.19 0.22 -14.82
N LEU A 51 -2.07 -0.12 -13.54
CA LEU A 51 -3.08 -0.91 -12.82
C LEU A 51 -4.48 -0.29 -12.81
N PRO A 52 -4.67 1.04 -12.60
CA PRO A 52 -6.00 1.63 -12.67
C PRO A 52 -6.69 1.36 -14.01
N GLU A 53 -5.95 1.40 -15.12
CA GLU A 53 -6.47 1.11 -16.46
C GLU A 53 -6.85 -0.37 -16.62
N ILE A 54 -5.99 -1.28 -16.15
CA ILE A 54 -6.25 -2.73 -16.20
C ILE A 54 -7.51 -3.07 -15.37
N VAL A 55 -7.59 -2.55 -14.15
CA VAL A 55 -8.72 -2.78 -13.24
C VAL A 55 -10.01 -2.17 -13.79
N ALA A 56 -9.95 -0.99 -14.41
CA ALA A 56 -11.11 -0.39 -15.06
C ALA A 56 -11.63 -1.24 -16.23
N LEU A 57 -10.76 -1.95 -16.94
CA LEU A 57 -11.11 -2.80 -18.07
C LEU A 57 -11.55 -4.21 -17.68
N GLN A 58 -10.90 -4.81 -16.68
CA GLN A 58 -11.06 -6.23 -16.33
C GLN A 58 -11.74 -6.48 -14.99
N GLY A 59 -11.95 -5.44 -14.18
CA GLY A 59 -12.34 -5.54 -12.78
C GLY A 59 -11.13 -5.68 -11.86
N VAL A 60 -11.38 -5.53 -10.55
CA VAL A 60 -10.31 -5.50 -9.52
C VAL A 60 -9.65 -6.85 -9.29
N GLY A 61 -10.32 -7.96 -9.64
CA GLY A 61 -9.83 -9.31 -9.38
C GLY A 61 -9.60 -9.57 -7.90
N ASP A 62 -8.43 -10.14 -7.55
CA ASP A 62 -8.05 -10.37 -6.17
C ASP A 62 -7.02 -9.33 -5.71
N LEU A 63 -7.34 -8.62 -4.63
CA LEU A 63 -6.46 -7.62 -4.05
C LEU A 63 -6.29 -7.91 -2.57
N SER A 64 -5.04 -7.98 -2.13
CA SER A 64 -4.68 -8.32 -0.76
C SER A 64 -3.68 -7.32 -0.19
N THR A 65 -3.80 -7.07 1.11
CA THR A 65 -2.92 -6.13 1.82
C THR A 65 -2.27 -6.81 3.01
N ALA A 66 -1.00 -6.51 3.24
CA ALA A 66 -0.28 -6.87 4.45
C ALA A 66 0.41 -5.63 5.00
N ALA A 67 0.34 -5.43 6.33
CA ALA A 67 0.98 -4.33 7.01
C ALA A 67 1.88 -4.82 8.14
N ASP A 68 3.06 -4.21 8.29
CA ASP A 68 3.96 -4.43 9.41
C ASP A 68 4.54 -3.12 9.94
N VAL A 69 4.96 -3.11 11.21
CA VAL A 69 5.68 -1.98 11.83
C VAL A 69 7.16 -2.32 11.90
N ALA A 70 8.00 -1.37 11.50
CA ALA A 70 9.44 -1.45 11.68
C ALA A 70 9.99 -0.22 12.41
N LEU A 71 11.04 -0.45 13.21
CA LEU A 71 11.88 0.60 13.77
C LEU A 71 13.10 0.77 12.87
N LEU A 72 13.27 1.96 12.29
CA LEU A 72 14.45 2.29 11.50
C LEU A 72 15.67 2.46 12.41
N ALA A 73 16.87 2.38 11.82
CA ALA A 73 18.14 2.52 12.55
C ALA A 73 18.29 3.87 13.27
N ASP A 74 17.59 4.90 12.80
CA ASP A 74 17.55 6.24 13.41
C ASP A 74 16.47 6.39 14.49
N GLY A 75 15.80 5.30 14.87
CA GLY A 75 14.75 5.27 15.88
C GLY A 75 13.38 5.74 15.38
N ARG A 76 13.23 6.12 14.11
CA ARG A 76 11.91 6.45 13.54
C ARG A 76 11.10 5.18 13.30
N ARG A 77 9.82 5.24 13.63
CA ARG A 77 8.86 4.15 13.35
C ARG A 77 8.26 4.34 11.96
N VAL A 78 8.08 3.24 11.26
CA VAL A 78 7.39 3.20 9.96
C VAL A 78 6.39 2.06 9.91
N VAL A 79 5.32 2.27 9.18
CA VAL A 79 4.42 1.21 8.73
C VAL A 79 4.77 0.88 7.29
N ARG A 80 5.03 -0.39 7.00
CA ARG A 80 5.16 -0.91 5.64
C ARG A 80 3.83 -1.51 5.25
N LEU A 81 3.23 -0.98 4.18
CA LEU A 81 2.01 -1.51 3.62
C LEU A 81 2.33 -2.11 2.26
N ARG A 82 2.22 -3.43 2.14
CA ARG A 82 2.32 -4.17 0.89
C ARG A 82 0.93 -4.41 0.34
N VAL A 83 0.77 -4.17 -0.94
CA VAL A 83 -0.42 -4.54 -1.72
C VAL A 83 0.01 -5.54 -2.77
N SER A 84 -0.76 -6.61 -2.91
CA SER A 84 -0.53 -7.68 -3.89
C SER A 84 -1.81 -8.04 -4.60
N MET A 85 -1.69 -8.32 -5.90
CA MET A 85 -2.75 -8.77 -6.79
C MET A 85 -2.23 -9.95 -7.60
N THR A 86 -3.07 -10.95 -7.88
CA THR A 86 -2.72 -12.08 -8.75
C THR A 86 -3.56 -12.14 -10.02
N GLU A 87 -4.73 -11.51 -10.01
CA GLU A 87 -5.66 -11.30 -11.09
C GLU A 87 -6.22 -9.87 -10.98
N PRO A 88 -6.34 -9.11 -12.08
CA PRO A 88 -5.99 -9.45 -13.46
C PRO A 88 -4.48 -9.49 -13.78
N ALA A 89 -3.61 -9.05 -12.85
CA ALA A 89 -2.17 -9.02 -13.06
C ALA A 89 -1.43 -9.52 -11.83
N GLU A 90 -0.41 -10.37 -12.03
CA GLU A 90 0.50 -10.81 -10.96
C GLU A 90 1.48 -9.68 -10.62
N ILE A 91 1.18 -8.92 -9.58
CA ILE A 91 1.92 -7.71 -9.23
C ILE A 91 1.84 -7.40 -7.74
N SER A 92 2.89 -6.77 -7.21
CA SER A 92 2.87 -6.22 -5.86
C SER A 92 3.64 -4.91 -5.79
N TRP A 93 3.25 -4.06 -4.85
CA TRP A 93 3.98 -2.85 -4.51
C TRP A 93 3.94 -2.62 -3.00
N THR A 94 4.89 -1.85 -2.50
CA THR A 94 4.97 -1.48 -1.08
C THR A 94 5.09 0.03 -0.94
N VAL A 95 4.47 0.60 0.08
CA VAL A 95 4.71 1.97 0.53
C VAL A 95 5.17 1.98 1.98
N VAL A 96 5.98 2.97 2.34
CA VAL A 96 6.49 3.16 3.70
C VAL A 96 5.94 4.46 4.27
N LEU A 97 5.12 4.33 5.32
CA LEU A 97 4.48 5.46 5.99
C LEU A 97 5.21 5.77 7.31
N HIS A 98 5.79 6.97 7.40
CA HIS A 98 6.50 7.40 8.60
C HIS A 98 5.54 7.83 9.71
N LEU A 99 5.74 7.32 10.92
CA LEU A 99 5.00 7.75 12.10
C LEU A 99 5.76 8.87 12.83
N PRO A 100 5.06 9.87 13.41
CA PRO A 100 3.60 9.97 13.49
C PRO A 100 2.93 10.64 12.26
N ALA A 101 3.70 11.06 11.25
CA ALA A 101 3.21 11.90 10.15
C ALA A 101 1.98 11.33 9.41
N TYR A 102 1.90 10.01 9.25
CA TYR A 102 0.77 9.34 8.57
C TYR A 102 -0.24 8.69 9.52
N THR A 103 -0.17 8.94 10.84
CA THR A 103 -1.03 8.26 11.82
C THR A 103 -2.51 8.50 11.55
N ASP A 104 -2.91 9.74 11.30
CA ASP A 104 -4.32 10.09 11.07
C ASP A 104 -4.85 9.52 9.75
N LEU A 105 -4.00 9.48 8.72
CA LEU A 105 -4.32 8.84 7.45
C LEU A 105 -4.54 7.33 7.63
N LEU A 106 -3.68 6.66 8.40
CA LEU A 106 -3.80 5.22 8.66
C LEU A 106 -5.02 4.89 9.54
N ARG A 107 -5.36 5.76 10.49
CA ARG A 107 -6.60 5.64 11.29
C ARG A 107 -7.82 5.79 10.39
N LEU A 108 -7.85 6.80 9.52
CA LEU A 108 -8.93 6.98 8.56
C LEU A 108 -9.04 5.78 7.60
N ALA A 109 -7.92 5.19 7.19
CA ALA A 109 -7.92 3.98 6.35
C ALA A 109 -8.52 2.79 7.09
N ALA A 110 -8.20 2.62 8.38
CA ALA A 110 -8.83 1.59 9.20
C ALA A 110 -10.32 1.86 9.45
N ASP A 111 -10.73 3.12 9.59
CA ASP A 111 -12.14 3.47 9.83
C ASP A 111 -13.01 3.28 8.58
N THR A 112 -12.43 3.53 7.40
CA THR A 112 -13.11 3.36 6.11
C THR A 112 -12.96 1.96 5.52
N GLY A 113 -11.97 1.18 5.99
CA GLY A 113 -11.59 -0.10 5.41
C GLY A 113 -10.96 0.02 4.02
N CYS A 114 -10.56 1.23 3.59
CA CYS A 114 -10.06 1.48 2.25
C CYS A 114 -8.96 2.55 2.25
N LEU A 115 -7.98 2.38 1.36
CA LEU A 115 -6.95 3.36 1.04
C LEU A 115 -6.89 3.55 -0.46
N VAL A 116 -6.95 4.79 -0.94
CA VAL A 116 -6.97 5.06 -2.37
C VAL A 116 -5.58 5.50 -2.85
N PHE A 117 -5.06 4.82 -3.87
CA PHE A 117 -3.78 5.12 -4.49
C PHE A 117 -3.97 5.87 -5.81
N ALA A 118 -3.28 6.99 -5.97
CA ALA A 118 -3.12 7.68 -7.25
C ALA A 118 -1.66 7.51 -7.73
N PHE A 119 -1.48 6.92 -8.91
CA PHE A 119 -0.15 6.64 -9.44
C PHE A 119 0.29 7.75 -10.39
N THR A 120 1.48 8.31 -10.14
CA THR A 120 2.12 9.28 -11.03
C THR A 120 3.28 8.67 -11.77
N VAL A 121 3.48 9.13 -13.00
CA VAL A 121 4.69 8.89 -13.80
C VAL A 121 5.29 10.24 -14.17
N ASP A 122 6.61 10.32 -14.32
CA ASP A 122 7.36 11.56 -14.61
C ASP A 122 7.46 12.53 -13.41
N GLY A 123 7.41 12.01 -12.18
CA GLY A 123 7.66 12.78 -10.95
C GLY A 123 6.53 13.74 -10.54
N ASP A 124 6.89 14.84 -9.85
CA ASP A 124 5.94 15.78 -9.23
C ASP A 124 5.06 16.54 -10.24
N ASP A 125 5.53 16.71 -11.48
CA ASP A 125 4.79 17.31 -12.61
C ASP A 125 4.01 16.26 -13.44
N GLY A 126 4.05 15.00 -12.99
CA GLY A 126 3.43 13.86 -13.64
C GLY A 126 1.90 13.91 -13.67
N SER A 127 1.32 13.51 -14.81
CA SER A 127 -0.13 13.29 -14.89
C SER A 127 -0.51 12.01 -14.13
N GLU A 128 -1.55 12.09 -13.32
CA GLU A 128 -2.13 10.93 -12.64
C GLU A 128 -2.67 9.95 -13.69
N ARG A 129 -2.28 8.67 -13.58
CA ARG A 129 -2.71 7.59 -14.49
C ARG A 129 -4.01 6.92 -14.03
N GLY A 130 -4.68 7.49 -13.04
CA GLY A 130 -5.91 6.96 -12.45
C GLY A 130 -5.76 6.67 -10.96
N TRP A 131 -6.85 6.16 -10.39
CA TRP A 131 -7.03 5.96 -8.97
C TRP A 131 -7.42 4.50 -8.73
N LEU A 132 -6.87 3.89 -7.68
CA LEU A 132 -7.19 2.51 -7.28
C LEU A 132 -7.54 2.48 -5.79
N GLY A 133 -8.78 2.11 -5.48
CA GLY A 133 -9.18 1.81 -4.11
C GLY A 133 -8.65 0.45 -3.69
N VAL A 134 -8.01 0.39 -2.53
CA VAL A 134 -7.41 -0.81 -1.95
C VAL A 134 -8.08 -1.08 -0.61
N ASP A 135 -8.78 -2.21 -0.52
CA ASP A 135 -9.37 -2.67 0.73
C ASP A 135 -8.26 -3.01 1.73
N VAL A 136 -8.39 -2.53 2.96
CA VAL A 136 -7.45 -2.81 4.05
C VAL A 136 -8.18 -3.49 5.19
N ASP A 137 -7.51 -4.42 5.87
CA ASP A 137 -8.04 -5.03 7.10
C ASP A 137 -8.02 -3.97 8.24
N PRO A 138 -9.19 -3.53 8.73
CA PRO A 138 -9.28 -2.48 9.75
C PRO A 138 -8.60 -2.85 11.06
N ASP A 139 -8.75 -4.11 11.50
CA ASP A 139 -8.32 -4.55 12.82
C ASP A 139 -6.80 -4.80 12.81
N ALA A 140 -6.30 -5.41 11.74
CA ALA A 140 -4.85 -5.56 11.54
C ALA A 140 -4.17 -4.19 11.46
N LEU A 141 -4.76 -3.24 10.72
CA LEU A 141 -4.17 -1.91 10.57
C LEU A 141 -4.19 -1.11 11.87
N ARG A 142 -5.28 -1.15 12.64
CA ARG A 142 -5.33 -0.52 13.97
C ARG A 142 -4.29 -1.13 14.90
N SER A 143 -4.19 -2.46 14.94
CA SER A 143 -3.18 -3.14 15.75
C SER A 143 -1.78 -2.65 15.40
N VAL A 144 -1.43 -2.52 14.12
CA VAL A 144 -0.13 -2.01 13.65
C VAL A 144 0.10 -0.55 14.09
N VAL A 145 -0.90 0.33 13.91
CA VAL A 145 -0.78 1.74 14.28
C VAL A 145 -0.66 1.93 15.80
N GLU A 146 -1.41 1.16 16.59
CA GLU A 146 -1.46 1.26 18.05
C GLU A 146 -0.28 0.57 18.75
N PHE A 147 0.22 -0.57 18.25
CA PHE A 147 1.48 -1.15 18.73
C PHE A 147 2.68 -0.22 18.44
N GLY A 148 2.51 0.66 17.46
CA GLY A 148 3.45 1.70 17.07
C GLY A 148 3.23 3.06 17.75
N ALA A 149 2.25 3.23 18.63
CA ALA A 149 2.00 4.46 19.39
C ALA A 149 2.79 4.54 20.72
#